data_AF-A0AAD7JK82-F1
#
_entry.id   AF-A0AAD7JK82-F1
#
_cell.length_a   1.000
_cell.length_b   1.000
_cell.length_c   1.000
_cell.angle_alpha   90.00
_cell.angle_beta   90.00
_cell.angle_gamma   90.00
#
_symmetry.space_group_name_H-M   'P 1'
#
loop_
_entity.id
_entity.type
_entity.pdbx_description
1 polymer ?
#
loop_
_entity_poly.entity_id
_entity_poly.type
_entity_poly.pdbx_seq_one_letter_code
_entity_poly.pdbx_strand_id
1 'polypeptide(L)'
;MPPHTPRTKTSSVPSDRIRPSPPPQTLATSAKNMKGKGKGAVKGSEPPKSKAVRQLESLKYELAVSYTSHKKDQKGGCFCQARDHPLSTYTALCRNCGLVLCAVNLPQYTCPHCASSLLSNVQRDALIARLDTQIADTLASEALLRERAAEEARRAAGAFPTLGPGPAAYPPSARAAPPALPQTRTVMSLNSKTKKVTVSSFTSTPSASPSRPSSRAESVDEETVRVAGPPAAVPFAAAATQDPLRPWRDLGGGGAVYVPAPNLDCDDDDGAKGAGKKRRQESREGEGK
;
A
#
# COMPACT_ATOMS: atom_id res chain seq x y z
N MET A 1 59.83 -18.53 -78.10
CA MET A 1 60.34 -17.66 -77.02
C MET A 1 59.20 -16.78 -76.50
N PRO A 2 58.62 -17.12 -75.35
CA PRO A 2 57.60 -16.31 -74.68
C PRO A 2 58.21 -15.42 -73.58
N PRO A 3 57.68 -14.20 -73.33
CA PRO A 3 58.09 -13.37 -72.21
C PRO A 3 57.39 -13.78 -70.90
N HIS A 4 58.16 -13.79 -69.82
CA HIS A 4 57.70 -13.98 -68.44
C HIS A 4 56.99 -12.74 -67.91
N THR A 5 55.88 -12.93 -67.20
CA THR A 5 55.26 -11.89 -66.34
C THR A 5 55.48 -12.22 -64.86
N PRO A 6 55.76 -11.22 -63.99
CA PRO A 6 56.04 -11.45 -62.58
C PRO A 6 54.77 -11.50 -61.72
N ARG A 7 54.63 -12.58 -60.92
CA ARG A 7 53.66 -12.68 -59.83
C ARG A 7 54.04 -11.74 -58.69
N THR A 8 53.19 -10.77 -58.38
CA THR A 8 53.30 -9.96 -57.16
C THR A 8 52.23 -10.38 -56.13
N LYS A 9 52.75 -10.73 -54.95
CA LYS A 9 52.28 -10.36 -53.59
C LYS A 9 50.85 -10.72 -53.15
N THR A 10 50.79 -11.78 -52.33
CA THR A 10 50.20 -11.80 -50.98
C THR A 10 48.94 -10.97 -50.72
N SER A 11 47.77 -11.58 -50.88
CA SER A 11 46.56 -11.19 -50.15
C SER A 11 46.30 -12.21 -49.04
N SER A 12 46.82 -11.89 -47.85
CA SER A 12 46.42 -12.51 -46.59
C SER A 12 44.98 -12.07 -46.30
N VAL A 13 44.00 -12.91 -46.59
CA VAL A 13 42.65 -12.77 -46.03
C VAL A 13 42.75 -13.22 -44.58
N PRO A 14 42.59 -12.34 -43.56
CA PRO A 14 42.53 -12.80 -42.20
C PRO A 14 41.21 -13.57 -42.07
N SER A 15 41.33 -14.89 -41.89
CA SER A 15 40.24 -15.73 -41.42
C SER A 15 39.59 -15.03 -40.23
N ASP A 16 38.31 -14.74 -40.43
CA ASP A 16 37.34 -14.24 -39.47
C ASP A 16 37.21 -15.25 -38.31
N ARG A 17 38.20 -15.22 -37.42
CA ARG A 17 38.15 -15.87 -36.11
C ARG A 17 37.22 -15.05 -35.25
N ILE A 18 35.92 -15.28 -35.42
CA ILE A 18 34.92 -14.93 -34.44
C ILE A 18 35.30 -15.67 -33.16
N ARG A 19 35.94 -14.96 -32.22
CA ARG A 19 36.18 -15.48 -30.87
C ARG A 19 34.80 -15.70 -30.24
N PRO A 20 34.50 -16.90 -29.72
CA PRO A 20 33.28 -17.10 -28.95
C PRO A 20 33.30 -16.14 -27.75
N SER A 21 32.32 -15.25 -27.70
CA SER A 21 32.09 -14.39 -26.55
C SER A 21 31.87 -15.27 -25.32
N PRO A 22 32.60 -15.10 -24.22
CA PRO A 22 32.25 -15.75 -22.97
C PRO A 22 30.87 -15.27 -22.51
N PRO A 23 30.09 -16.13 -21.83
CA PRO A 23 28.77 -15.76 -21.33
C PRO A 23 28.87 -14.57 -20.37
N PRO A 24 27.85 -13.69 -20.31
CA PRO A 24 27.84 -12.57 -19.40
C PRO A 24 27.83 -13.11 -17.96
N GLN A 25 29.00 -13.03 -17.33
CA GLN A 25 29.11 -13.09 -15.90
C GLN A 25 28.34 -11.89 -15.37
N THR A 26 27.25 -12.18 -14.66
CA THR A 26 26.50 -11.25 -13.84
C THR A 26 27.47 -10.38 -13.05
N LEU A 27 27.44 -9.07 -13.31
CA LEU A 27 28.14 -8.06 -12.55
C LEU A 27 27.66 -8.11 -11.10
N ALA A 28 28.38 -8.88 -10.29
CA ALA A 28 28.49 -8.68 -8.88
C ALA A 28 29.12 -7.30 -8.67
N THR A 29 28.30 -6.34 -8.23
CA THR A 29 28.79 -5.09 -7.68
C THR A 29 29.60 -5.40 -6.42
N SER A 30 30.87 -5.00 -6.46
CA SER A 30 31.82 -4.97 -5.37
C SER A 30 31.24 -4.31 -4.11
N ALA A 31 30.80 -5.12 -3.16
CA ALA A 31 30.80 -4.76 -1.74
C ALA A 31 32.15 -5.16 -1.15
N LYS A 32 33.07 -4.19 -1.04
CA LYS A 32 34.24 -4.35 -0.19
C LYS A 32 33.81 -4.16 1.27
N ASN A 33 34.31 -5.06 2.12
CA ASN A 33 34.24 -5.08 3.58
C ASN A 33 32.90 -5.43 4.22
N MET A 34 32.68 -6.72 4.48
CA MET A 34 32.29 -7.20 5.82
C MET A 34 32.76 -8.64 5.96
N LYS A 35 33.83 -8.81 6.75
CA LYS A 35 34.33 -10.10 7.22
C LYS A 35 33.38 -10.58 8.32
N GLY A 36 32.35 -11.31 7.94
CA GLY A 36 31.36 -11.91 8.84
C GLY A 36 31.18 -13.39 8.53
N LYS A 37 31.84 -14.22 9.32
CA LYS A 37 31.83 -15.68 9.27
C LYS A 37 30.47 -16.18 9.78
N GLY A 38 29.71 -16.89 8.95
CA GLY A 38 28.44 -17.50 9.36
C GLY A 38 27.91 -18.49 8.34
N LYS A 39 28.37 -19.74 8.46
CA LYS A 39 27.83 -20.92 7.78
C LYS A 39 26.34 -21.09 8.13
N GLY A 40 25.48 -21.25 7.12
CA GLY A 40 24.08 -21.64 7.32
C GLY A 40 23.43 -21.90 5.97
N ALA A 41 23.21 -23.17 5.68
CA ALA A 41 22.85 -23.70 4.37
C ALA A 41 21.48 -23.25 3.85
N VAL A 42 21.45 -23.12 2.53
CA VAL A 42 20.31 -23.23 1.61
C VAL A 42 19.32 -24.31 2.08
N LYS A 43 18.09 -23.90 2.39
CA LYS A 43 16.87 -24.71 2.22
C LYS A 43 15.97 -23.91 1.30
N GLY A 44 15.56 -24.54 0.19
CA GLY A 44 14.93 -23.91 -0.99
C GLY A 44 14.06 -22.71 -0.64
N SER A 45 14.60 -21.51 -0.85
CA SER A 45 13.95 -20.28 -0.44
C SER A 45 12.76 -20.05 -1.34
N GLU A 46 11.61 -20.52 -0.88
CA GLU A 46 10.33 -19.99 -1.30
C GLU A 46 10.44 -18.46 -1.33
N PRO A 47 9.96 -17.79 -2.40
CA PRO A 47 10.11 -16.35 -2.53
C PRO A 47 9.63 -15.67 -1.24
N PRO A 48 10.38 -14.66 -0.75
CA PRO A 48 10.10 -14.06 0.54
C PRO A 48 8.65 -13.61 0.61
N LYS A 49 7.92 -14.07 1.64
CA LYS A 49 6.52 -13.68 1.90
C LYS A 49 6.35 -12.16 1.79
N SER A 50 5.22 -11.71 1.24
CA SER A 50 4.93 -10.28 1.11
C SER A 50 4.90 -9.57 2.46
N LYS A 51 5.07 -8.25 2.43
CA LYS A 51 5.00 -7.41 3.64
C LYS A 51 3.64 -7.55 4.33
N ALA A 52 2.55 -7.65 3.56
CA ALA A 52 1.21 -7.78 4.09
C ALA A 52 1.03 -9.07 4.90
N VAL A 53 1.46 -10.22 4.35
CA VAL A 53 1.41 -11.50 5.06
C VAL A 53 2.24 -11.45 6.34
N ARG A 54 3.44 -10.86 6.30
CA ARG A 54 4.28 -10.71 7.49
C ARG A 54 3.63 -9.86 8.57
N GLN A 55 2.93 -8.79 8.20
CA GLN A 55 2.21 -7.94 9.15
C GLN A 55 1.05 -8.71 9.82
N LEU A 56 0.27 -9.46 9.04
CA LEU A 56 -0.81 -10.30 9.56
C LEU A 56 -0.28 -11.41 10.49
N GLU A 57 0.81 -12.07 10.11
CA GLU A 57 1.48 -13.09 10.92
C GLU A 57 2.04 -12.50 12.22
N SER A 58 2.66 -11.31 12.17
CA SER A 58 3.14 -10.60 13.36
C SER A 58 1.99 -10.29 14.31
N LEU A 59 0.90 -9.75 13.78
CA LEU A 59 -0.27 -9.39 14.57
C LEU A 59 -0.90 -10.64 15.21
N LYS A 60 -1.04 -11.73 14.45
CA LYS A 60 -1.51 -13.02 14.97
C LYS A 60 -0.63 -13.51 16.12
N TYR A 61 0.68 -13.49 15.92
CA TYR A 61 1.64 -13.93 16.94
C TYR A 61 1.55 -13.07 18.21
N GLU A 62 1.47 -11.74 18.05
CA GLU A 62 1.33 -10.82 19.17
C GLU A 62 0.02 -11.02 19.94
N LEU A 63 -1.08 -11.26 19.24
CA LEU A 63 -2.35 -11.60 19.88
C LEU A 63 -2.27 -12.91 20.67
N ALA A 64 -1.62 -13.94 20.12
CA ALA A 64 -1.42 -15.21 20.81
C ALA A 64 -0.55 -15.06 22.06
N VAL A 65 0.53 -14.27 21.98
CA VAL A 65 1.45 -14.04 23.11
C VAL A 65 0.84 -13.13 24.19
N SER A 66 0.02 -12.15 23.79
CA SER A 66 -0.63 -11.21 24.72
C SER A 66 -1.67 -11.85 25.66
N TYR A 67 -2.06 -13.11 25.40
CA TYR A 67 -3.04 -13.86 26.19
C TYR A 67 -2.76 -13.85 27.71
N THR A 68 -1.49 -13.99 28.10
CA THR A 68 -1.10 -14.08 29.51
C THR A 68 -0.70 -12.76 30.14
N SER A 69 -0.44 -11.74 29.32
CA SER A 69 0.16 -10.48 29.77
C SER A 69 -0.62 -9.31 29.21
N HIS A 70 -1.40 -8.67 30.08
CA HIS A 70 -2.09 -7.41 29.81
C HIS A 70 -1.06 -6.27 29.62
N LYS A 71 -0.41 -6.27 28.46
CA LYS A 71 0.64 -5.31 28.13
C LYS A 71 0.00 -3.97 27.76
N LYS A 72 0.47 -2.92 28.43
CA LYS A 72 0.25 -1.53 28.00
C LYS A 72 1.15 -1.24 26.81
N ASP A 73 0.69 -0.36 25.93
CA ASP A 73 1.54 0.16 24.86
C ASP A 73 2.70 0.95 25.46
N GLN A 74 3.94 0.62 25.07
CA GLN A 74 5.15 1.29 25.54
C GLN A 74 5.16 2.79 25.18
N LYS A 75 4.49 3.15 24.08
CA LYS A 75 4.40 4.52 23.58
C LYS A 75 3.13 5.24 24.03
N GLY A 76 2.40 4.70 25.03
CA GLY A 76 1.32 5.42 25.72
C GLY A 76 -0.05 5.47 25.02
N GLY A 77 -0.26 4.69 23.96
CA GLY A 77 -1.51 4.71 23.18
C GLY A 77 -1.80 6.05 22.49
N CYS A 78 -2.94 6.15 21.80
CA CYS A 78 -3.38 7.37 21.11
C CYS A 78 -4.81 7.76 21.54
N PHE A 79 -5.01 9.05 21.82
CA PHE A 79 -6.29 9.61 22.30
C PHE A 79 -7.03 10.48 21.26
N CYS A 80 -6.69 10.36 19.98
CA CYS A 80 -7.30 11.15 18.91
C CYS A 80 -8.78 10.84 18.61
N GLN A 81 -9.37 9.80 19.22
CA GLN A 81 -10.74 9.35 18.97
C GLN A 81 -11.05 9.12 17.47
N ALA A 82 -10.05 8.64 16.71
CA ALA A 82 -10.11 8.46 15.26
C ALA A 82 -10.40 9.73 14.44
N ARG A 83 -10.04 10.92 14.96
CA ARG A 83 -10.10 12.18 14.20
C ARG A 83 -8.88 12.36 13.30
N ASP A 84 -7.69 12.06 13.81
CA ASP A 84 -6.43 12.24 13.07
C ASP A 84 -5.95 10.94 12.40
N HIS A 85 -6.37 9.80 12.93
CA HIS A 85 -5.97 8.48 12.46
C HIS A 85 -7.21 7.69 12.04
N PRO A 86 -7.10 6.77 11.07
CA PRO A 86 -8.23 5.94 10.68
C PRO A 86 -8.73 5.10 11.85
N LEU A 87 -10.02 4.80 11.86
CA LEU A 87 -10.64 3.92 12.86
C LEU A 87 -9.96 2.54 12.85
N SER A 88 -9.74 1.94 14.02
CA SER A 88 -9.16 0.60 14.12
C SER A 88 -10.05 -0.42 13.42
N THR A 89 -9.46 -1.24 12.53
CA THR A 89 -10.18 -2.27 11.78
C THR A 89 -10.61 -3.46 12.64
N TYR A 90 -9.90 -3.72 13.73
CA TYR A 90 -10.14 -4.89 14.60
C TYR A 90 -10.90 -4.54 15.88
N THR A 91 -10.64 -3.36 16.44
CA THR A 91 -11.22 -2.91 17.72
C THR A 91 -11.55 -1.43 17.69
N ALA A 92 -12.67 -1.06 17.08
CA ALA A 92 -13.08 0.35 16.94
C ALA A 92 -13.42 1.04 18.28
N LEU A 93 -13.85 0.28 19.30
CA LEU A 93 -14.36 0.80 20.57
C LEU A 93 -13.88 -0.06 21.74
N CYS A 94 -13.51 0.58 22.86
CA CYS A 94 -13.31 -0.12 24.12
C CYS A 94 -14.66 -0.46 24.78
N ARG A 95 -14.91 -1.75 25.06
CA ARG A 95 -16.17 -2.21 25.65
C ARG A 95 -16.37 -1.82 27.11
N ASN A 96 -15.31 -1.45 27.83
CA ASN A 96 -15.40 -1.09 29.25
C ASN A 96 -15.67 0.40 29.45
N CYS A 97 -14.96 1.28 28.72
CA CYS A 97 -15.05 2.73 28.91
C CYS A 97 -15.61 3.50 27.72
N GLY A 98 -15.90 2.84 26.59
CA GLY A 98 -16.46 3.47 25.41
C GLY A 98 -15.48 4.31 24.57
N LEU A 99 -14.18 4.33 24.88
CA LEU A 99 -13.21 5.08 24.09
C LEU A 99 -13.15 4.58 22.64
N VAL A 100 -13.29 5.49 21.68
CA VAL A 100 -13.08 5.25 20.25
C VAL A 100 -11.59 5.10 19.96
N LEU A 101 -11.22 3.98 19.33
CA LEU A 101 -9.82 3.61 19.09
C LEU A 101 -9.49 3.72 17.60
N CYS A 102 -8.39 4.42 17.30
CA CYS A 102 -7.83 4.48 15.96
C CYS A 102 -6.87 3.31 15.68
N ALA A 103 -6.40 3.19 14.44
CA ALA A 103 -5.50 2.14 13.97
C ALA A 103 -4.15 2.09 14.70
N VAL A 104 -3.73 3.19 15.33
CA VAL A 104 -2.51 3.23 16.16
C VAL A 104 -2.68 2.39 17.44
N ASN A 105 -3.91 2.31 17.95
CA ASN A 105 -4.24 1.50 19.12
C ASN A 105 -4.49 0.05 18.68
N LEU A 106 -3.43 -0.76 18.75
CA LEU A 106 -3.44 -2.15 18.31
C LEU A 106 -4.18 -3.07 19.30
N PRO A 107 -4.88 -4.12 18.82
CA PRO A 107 -5.77 -4.97 19.62
C PRO A 107 -5.07 -5.83 20.68
N GLN A 108 -3.76 -6.05 20.57
CA GLN A 108 -2.94 -6.80 21.53
C GLN A 108 -2.63 -6.01 22.81
N TYR A 109 -2.80 -4.68 22.80
CA TYR A 109 -2.56 -3.84 23.97
C TYR A 109 -3.84 -3.59 24.77
N THR A 110 -3.67 -3.17 26.02
CA THR A 110 -4.79 -2.73 26.87
C THR A 110 -5.27 -1.33 26.49
N CYS A 111 -6.51 -1.00 26.89
CA CYS A 111 -7.07 0.32 26.66
C CYS A 111 -6.21 1.41 27.29
N PRO A 112 -5.83 2.48 26.56
CA PRO A 112 -5.00 3.54 27.12
C PRO A 112 -5.71 4.37 28.21
N HIS A 113 -7.05 4.37 28.24
CA HIS A 113 -7.83 5.10 29.23
C HIS A 113 -8.11 4.30 30.51
N CYS A 114 -8.68 3.10 30.40
CA CYS A 114 -9.10 2.31 31.56
C CYS A 114 -8.21 1.10 31.86
N ALA A 115 -7.16 0.87 31.06
CA ALA A 115 -6.26 -0.29 31.15
C ALA A 115 -6.95 -1.67 31.06
N SER A 116 -8.23 -1.73 30.68
CA SER A 116 -8.93 -3.00 30.47
C SER A 116 -8.48 -3.68 29.17
N SER A 117 -8.65 -5.01 29.11
CA SER A 117 -8.44 -5.77 27.88
C SER A 117 -9.43 -5.31 26.81
N LEU A 118 -8.94 -4.98 25.61
CA LEU A 118 -9.79 -4.55 24.49
C LEU A 118 -10.65 -5.68 23.94
N LEU A 119 -10.15 -6.91 24.04
CA LEU A 119 -10.81 -8.10 23.53
C LEU A 119 -11.01 -9.12 24.65
N SER A 120 -12.23 -9.68 24.71
CA SER A 120 -12.51 -10.90 25.48
C SER A 120 -11.81 -12.11 24.86
N ASN A 121 -11.62 -13.19 25.63
CA ASN A 121 -10.93 -14.41 25.15
C ASN A 121 -11.58 -14.94 23.87
N VAL A 122 -12.91 -15.10 23.87
CA VAL A 122 -13.68 -15.58 22.71
C VAL A 122 -13.50 -14.70 21.49
N GLN A 123 -13.47 -13.37 21.67
CA GLN A 123 -13.26 -12.45 20.55
C GLN A 123 -11.83 -12.49 20.01
N ARG A 124 -10.83 -12.73 20.87
CA ARG A 124 -9.45 -12.91 20.42
C ARG A 124 -9.31 -14.17 19.58
N ASP A 125 -9.87 -15.28 20.04
CA ASP A 125 -9.82 -16.54 19.29
C ASP A 125 -10.53 -16.41 17.94
N ALA A 126 -11.69 -15.74 17.93
CA ALA A 126 -12.40 -15.41 16.69
C ALA A 126 -11.59 -14.48 15.76
N LEU A 127 -10.85 -13.52 16.33
CA LEU A 127 -9.98 -12.64 15.57
C LEU A 127 -8.78 -13.39 14.98
N ILE A 128 -8.14 -14.27 15.75
CA ILE A 128 -7.05 -15.13 15.29
C ILE A 128 -7.53 -16.01 14.12
N ALA A 129 -8.71 -16.63 14.24
CA ALA A 129 -9.28 -17.42 13.16
C ALA A 129 -9.54 -16.59 11.90
N ARG A 130 -10.04 -15.34 12.04
CA ARG A 130 -10.20 -14.42 10.90
C ARG A 130 -8.85 -14.05 10.26
N LEU A 131 -7.83 -13.78 11.06
CA LEU A 131 -6.48 -13.49 10.54
C LEU A 131 -5.92 -14.69 9.77
N ASP A 132 -6.17 -15.92 10.24
CA ASP A 132 -5.77 -17.13 9.52
C ASP A 132 -6.45 -17.26 8.16
N THR A 133 -7.75 -16.97 8.08
CA THR A 133 -8.44 -16.93 6.77
C THR A 133 -7.86 -15.86 5.86
N GLN A 134 -7.57 -14.65 6.38
CA GLN A 134 -6.97 -13.57 5.59
C GLN A 134 -5.55 -13.90 5.11
N ILE A 135 -4.74 -14.58 5.94
CA ILE A 135 -3.41 -15.04 5.55
C ILE A 135 -3.52 -16.08 4.42
N ALA A 136 -4.44 -17.04 4.54
CA ALA A 136 -4.67 -18.04 3.49
C ALA A 136 -5.13 -17.39 2.17
N ASP A 137 -6.08 -16.45 2.23
CA ASP A 137 -6.60 -15.73 1.07
C ASP A 137 -5.53 -14.88 0.39
N THR A 138 -4.73 -14.16 1.19
CA THR A 138 -3.63 -13.34 0.65
C THR A 138 -2.57 -14.20 -0.02
N LEU A 139 -2.16 -15.31 0.59
CA LEU A 139 -1.23 -16.26 -0.03
C LEU A 139 -1.78 -16.88 -1.33
N ALA A 140 -3.08 -17.23 -1.36
CA ALA A 140 -3.73 -17.74 -2.57
C ALA A 140 -3.74 -16.68 -3.69
N SER A 141 -4.09 -15.44 -3.36
CA SER A 141 -4.09 -14.33 -4.33
C SER A 141 -2.68 -14.04 -4.89
N GLU A 142 -1.65 -14.11 -4.04
CA GLU A 142 -0.26 -13.93 -4.47
C GLU A 142 0.22 -15.07 -5.37
N ALA A 143 -0.17 -16.30 -5.08
CA ALA A 143 0.16 -17.45 -5.92
C ALA A 143 -0.45 -17.29 -7.32
N LEU A 144 -1.72 -16.91 -7.41
CA LEU A 144 -2.41 -16.66 -8.68
C LEU A 144 -1.76 -15.51 -9.47
N LEU A 145 -1.40 -14.41 -8.80
CA LEU A 145 -0.71 -13.29 -9.44
C LEU A 145 0.68 -13.69 -9.95
N ARG A 146 1.41 -14.51 -9.20
CA ARG A 146 2.71 -15.04 -9.66
C ARG A 146 2.57 -15.95 -10.87
N GLU A 147 1.56 -16.82 -10.88
CA GLU A 147 1.30 -17.70 -12.02
C GLU A 147 0.95 -16.88 -13.27
N ARG A 148 0.05 -15.89 -13.13
CA ARG A 148 -0.31 -14.98 -14.22
C ARG A 148 0.91 -14.21 -14.74
N ALA A 149 1.74 -13.66 -13.86
CA ALA A 149 2.96 -12.95 -14.25
C ALA A 149 3.98 -13.88 -14.96
N ALA A 150 4.10 -15.13 -14.51
CA ALA A 150 4.95 -16.11 -15.16
C ALA A 150 4.44 -16.49 -16.56
N GLU A 151 3.12 -16.65 -16.73
CA GLU A 151 2.52 -16.87 -18.05
C GLU A 151 2.72 -15.68 -18.99
N GLU A 152 2.49 -14.47 -18.51
CA GLU A 152 2.70 -13.24 -19.29
C GLU A 152 4.16 -13.08 -19.71
N ALA A 153 5.11 -13.36 -18.82
CA ALA A 153 6.53 -13.36 -19.14
C ALA A 153 6.89 -14.42 -20.20
N ARG A 154 6.31 -15.62 -20.14
CA ARG A 154 6.47 -16.65 -21.19
C ARG A 154 5.90 -16.17 -22.52
N ARG A 155 4.68 -15.60 -22.52
CA ARG A 155 4.05 -15.04 -23.73
C ARG A 155 4.89 -13.92 -24.34
N ALA A 156 5.43 -13.02 -23.51
CA ALA A 156 6.29 -11.91 -23.94
C ALA A 156 7.63 -12.39 -24.54
N ALA A 157 8.18 -13.51 -24.03
CA ALA A 157 9.36 -14.15 -24.60
C ALA A 157 9.09 -14.88 -25.93
N GLY A 158 7.86 -14.86 -26.44
CA GLY A 158 7.46 -15.59 -27.64
C GLY A 158 7.37 -17.11 -27.42
N ALA A 159 7.31 -17.56 -26.16
CA ALA A 159 7.07 -18.97 -25.88
C ALA A 159 5.64 -19.31 -26.30
N PHE A 160 5.50 -20.29 -27.19
CA PHE A 160 4.20 -20.76 -27.64
C PHE A 160 3.38 -21.26 -26.45
N PRO A 161 2.06 -20.98 -26.40
CA PRO A 161 1.17 -21.52 -25.39
C PRO A 161 1.38 -23.02 -25.31
N THR A 162 1.75 -23.51 -24.13
CA THR A 162 1.92 -24.95 -23.91
C THR A 162 0.52 -25.55 -23.89
N LEU A 163 -0.01 -25.90 -25.06
CA LEU A 163 -1.19 -26.74 -25.18
C LEU A 163 -0.84 -28.02 -24.41
N GLY A 164 -1.57 -28.29 -23.32
CA GLY A 164 -1.19 -29.29 -22.32
C GLY A 164 -0.88 -30.67 -22.93
N PRO A 165 -0.07 -31.49 -22.25
CA PRO A 165 0.29 -32.80 -22.74
C PRO A 165 -0.96 -33.68 -22.80
N GLY A 166 -1.45 -33.95 -24.02
CA GLY A 166 -2.14 -35.19 -24.28
C GLY A 166 -1.19 -36.35 -23.91
N PRO A 167 -1.69 -37.47 -23.38
CA PRO A 167 -0.86 -38.61 -23.02
C PRO A 167 -0.28 -39.23 -24.29
N ALA A 168 0.91 -38.79 -24.70
CA ALA A 168 1.71 -39.45 -25.71
C ALA A 168 3.19 -39.23 -25.39
N ALA A 169 3.83 -40.33 -25.00
CA ALA A 169 5.26 -40.49 -24.96
C ALA A 169 5.90 -40.02 -26.27
N TYR A 170 7.08 -39.38 -26.17
CA TYR A 170 8.28 -39.50 -27.02
C TYR A 170 9.10 -38.20 -26.90
N PRO A 171 10.42 -38.25 -26.61
CA PRO A 171 11.29 -37.10 -26.77
C PRO A 171 11.71 -37.00 -28.24
N PRO A 172 11.77 -35.78 -28.79
CA PRO A 172 12.89 -35.51 -29.66
C PRO A 172 13.58 -34.20 -29.32
N SER A 173 14.89 -34.35 -29.14
CA SER A 173 15.93 -33.42 -29.60
C SER A 173 15.42 -32.45 -30.69
N ALA A 174 15.40 -31.15 -30.40
CA ALA A 174 15.34 -30.13 -31.45
C ALA A 174 16.00 -28.83 -30.96
N ARG A 175 16.93 -28.36 -31.79
CA ARG A 175 17.84 -27.23 -31.62
C ARG A 175 17.12 -25.94 -31.20
N ALA A 176 17.71 -25.27 -30.21
CA ALA A 176 17.43 -23.87 -29.89
C ALA A 176 17.69 -22.98 -31.12
N ALA A 177 16.66 -22.26 -31.57
CA ALA A 177 16.75 -21.23 -32.59
C ALA A 177 17.36 -19.94 -31.99
N PRO A 178 18.20 -19.18 -32.72
CA PRO A 178 18.78 -17.94 -32.24
C PRO A 178 17.72 -16.82 -32.11
N PRO A 179 17.94 -15.83 -31.21
CA PRO A 179 16.96 -14.79 -30.88
C PRO A 179 16.65 -13.88 -32.07
N ALA A 180 15.37 -13.53 -32.21
CA ALA A 180 14.89 -12.53 -33.17
C ALA A 180 15.42 -11.14 -32.81
N LEU A 181 16.34 -10.63 -33.63
CA LEU A 181 16.79 -9.24 -33.59
C LEU A 181 15.62 -8.30 -33.95
N PRO A 182 15.60 -7.05 -33.43
CA PRO A 182 14.57 -6.07 -33.76
C PRO A 182 14.53 -5.86 -35.27
N GLN A 183 13.40 -6.18 -35.88
CA GLN A 183 13.19 -6.06 -37.32
C GLN A 183 13.26 -4.59 -37.74
N THR A 184 14.38 -4.19 -38.33
CA THR A 184 14.47 -2.95 -39.11
C THR A 184 13.78 -3.20 -40.44
N ARG A 185 12.62 -2.57 -40.66
CA ARG A 185 11.91 -2.70 -41.93
C ARG A 185 12.56 -1.79 -42.96
N THR A 186 13.35 -2.38 -43.84
CA THR A 186 13.93 -1.70 -45.00
C THR A 186 12.91 -1.72 -46.13
N VAL A 187 12.33 -0.57 -46.45
CA VAL A 187 11.38 -0.44 -47.56
C VAL A 187 12.15 0.09 -48.78
N MET A 188 12.24 -0.72 -49.82
CA MET A 188 12.77 -0.30 -51.12
C MET A 188 11.62 0.25 -51.96
N SER A 189 11.63 1.56 -52.21
CA SER A 189 10.66 2.22 -53.07
C SER A 189 11.28 2.47 -54.45
N LEU A 190 10.59 2.01 -55.49
CA LEU A 190 10.95 2.23 -56.89
C LEU A 190 10.14 3.40 -57.43
N ASN A 191 10.81 4.52 -57.73
CA ASN A 191 10.14 5.66 -58.34
C ASN A 191 9.93 5.38 -59.84
N SER A 192 8.69 5.18 -60.27
CA SER A 192 8.34 4.80 -61.64
C SER A 192 8.71 5.84 -62.70
N LYS A 193 8.83 7.13 -62.32
CA LYS A 193 9.22 8.21 -63.25
C LYS A 193 10.73 8.33 -63.43
N THR A 194 11.52 8.02 -62.41
CA THR A 194 12.98 8.19 -62.46
C THR A 194 13.75 6.87 -62.51
N LYS A 195 13.05 5.73 -62.39
CA LYS A 195 13.61 4.36 -62.29
C LYS A 195 14.69 4.22 -61.21
N LYS A 196 14.78 5.18 -60.28
CA LYS A 196 15.72 5.17 -59.18
C LYS A 196 15.11 4.42 -58.01
N VAL A 197 15.87 3.48 -57.48
CA VAL A 197 15.54 2.72 -56.27
C VAL A 197 15.96 3.58 -55.07
N THR A 198 15.01 3.96 -54.25
CA THR A 198 15.28 4.65 -52.98
C THR A 198 15.05 3.67 -51.84
N VAL A 199 16.12 3.39 -51.09
CA VAL A 199 16.08 2.51 -49.92
C VAL A 199 15.85 3.38 -48.69
N SER A 200 14.66 3.29 -48.11
CA SER A 200 14.29 3.98 -46.87
C SER A 200 14.28 2.97 -45.72
N SER A 201 15.24 3.12 -44.81
CA SER A 201 15.38 2.30 -43.61
C SER A 201 14.63 2.97 -42.47
N PHE A 202 13.51 2.37 -42.02
CA PHE A 202 12.77 2.86 -40.87
C PHE A 202 13.19 2.07 -39.62
N THR A 203 14.00 2.68 -38.78
CA THR A 203 14.31 2.18 -37.44
C THR A 203 13.26 2.76 -36.49
N SER A 204 12.24 1.98 -36.15
CA SER A 204 11.31 2.34 -35.08
C SER A 204 12.04 2.22 -33.74
N THR A 205 12.64 3.31 -33.28
CA THR A 205 13.07 3.42 -31.89
C THR A 205 11.81 3.50 -31.02
N PRO A 206 11.55 2.53 -30.13
CA PRO A 206 10.55 2.76 -29.10
C PRO A 206 11.03 3.97 -28.28
N SER A 207 10.20 5.01 -28.20
CA SER A 207 10.41 6.14 -27.31
C SER A 207 10.59 5.60 -25.89
N ALA A 208 11.83 5.59 -25.42
CA ALA A 208 12.14 5.32 -24.03
C ALA A 208 11.58 6.48 -23.22
N SER A 209 10.38 6.27 -22.67
CA SER A 209 9.88 7.09 -21.58
C SER A 209 10.95 7.07 -20.47
N PRO A 210 11.38 8.23 -19.94
CA PRO A 210 12.30 8.27 -18.81
C PRO A 210 11.49 7.96 -17.54
N SER A 211 11.05 6.72 -17.37
CA SER A 211 10.61 6.20 -16.08
C SER A 211 11.86 5.98 -15.24
N ARG A 212 12.33 7.07 -14.62
CA ARG A 212 13.20 7.03 -13.45
C ARG A 212 12.63 6.03 -12.44
N PRO A 213 13.40 5.06 -11.93
CA PRO A 213 12.99 4.34 -10.74
C PRO A 213 13.21 5.26 -9.53
N SER A 214 12.25 6.14 -9.27
CA SER A 214 12.10 6.79 -7.96
C SER A 214 11.32 5.83 -7.06
N SER A 215 11.96 4.77 -6.59
CA SER A 215 11.38 3.90 -5.55
C SER A 215 12.45 3.01 -4.91
N ARG A 216 13.51 3.65 -4.41
CA ARG A 216 14.30 3.12 -3.29
C ARG A 216 14.33 4.16 -2.18
N ALA A 217 13.16 4.71 -1.87
CA ALA A 217 12.92 5.21 -0.54
C ALA A 217 12.70 3.96 0.32
N GLU A 218 13.69 3.65 1.15
CA GLU A 218 13.40 2.91 2.37
C GLU A 218 12.21 3.61 3.00
N SER A 219 11.09 2.90 3.12
CA SER A 219 9.99 3.30 3.96
C SER A 219 10.53 3.29 5.39
N VAL A 220 11.22 4.37 5.76
CA VAL A 220 11.36 4.77 7.15
C VAL A 220 9.92 4.79 7.62
N ASP A 221 9.54 3.82 8.46
CA ASP A 221 8.24 3.76 9.09
C ASP A 221 8.00 5.11 9.75
N GLU A 222 7.30 5.98 9.03
CA GLU A 222 7.02 7.35 9.43
C GLU A 222 6.14 7.21 10.67
N GLU A 223 6.78 7.39 11.82
CA GLU A 223 6.19 7.10 13.11
C GLU A 223 4.94 7.97 13.25
N THR A 224 3.77 7.35 13.13
CA THR A 224 2.48 8.03 13.14
C THR A 224 2.38 8.88 14.40
N VAL A 225 2.23 10.20 14.21
CA VAL A 225 2.26 11.19 15.29
C VAL A 225 1.16 10.89 16.30
N ARG A 226 1.53 10.54 17.54
CA ARG A 226 0.58 10.17 18.58
C ARG A 226 0.06 11.39 19.31
N VAL A 227 -1.26 11.55 19.34
CA VAL A 227 -1.93 12.55 20.18
C VAL A 227 -1.86 12.11 21.63
N ALA A 228 -1.22 12.93 22.46
CA ALA A 228 -1.10 12.73 23.89
C ALA A 228 -2.47 12.68 24.58
N GLY A 229 -2.54 11.95 25.68
CA GLY A 229 -3.76 11.90 26.49
C GLY A 229 -4.11 13.26 27.08
N PRO A 230 -5.40 13.51 27.36
CA PRO A 230 -5.80 14.70 28.08
C PRO A 230 -5.11 14.75 29.45
N PRO A 231 -4.71 15.94 29.93
CA PRO A 231 -4.09 16.08 31.24
C PRO A 231 -5.02 15.57 32.34
N ALA A 232 -4.49 14.78 33.27
CA ALA A 232 -5.26 14.12 34.32
C ALA A 232 -5.95 15.10 35.29
N ALA A 233 -5.40 16.31 35.42
CA ALA A 233 -5.99 17.39 36.20
C ALA A 233 -6.21 18.60 35.30
N VAL A 234 -7.48 18.94 35.07
CA VAL A 234 -7.83 20.25 34.53
C VAL A 234 -7.70 21.23 35.70
N PRO A 235 -6.77 22.20 35.66
CA PRO A 235 -6.47 23.08 36.80
C PRO A 235 -7.70 23.85 37.30
N PHE A 236 -8.70 24.02 36.43
CA PHE A 236 -9.98 24.65 36.73
C PHE A 236 -10.80 23.92 37.82
N ALA A 237 -10.73 22.60 37.89
CA ALA A 237 -11.51 21.81 38.84
C ALA A 237 -10.86 21.73 40.23
N ALA A 238 -9.53 21.88 40.32
CA ALA A 238 -8.79 21.75 41.57
C ALA A 238 -8.75 23.06 42.38
N ALA A 239 -8.85 24.22 41.72
CA ALA A 239 -8.67 25.53 42.36
C ALA A 239 -9.99 26.20 42.78
N ALA A 240 -11.13 25.82 42.20
CA ALA A 240 -12.41 26.43 42.52
C ALA A 240 -13.08 25.70 43.68
N THR A 241 -13.13 26.34 44.84
CA THR A 241 -14.04 25.98 45.93
C THR A 241 -15.46 26.10 45.37
N GLN A 242 -16.06 24.96 44.98
CA GLN A 242 -17.44 24.94 44.53
C GLN A 242 -18.34 25.44 45.67
N ASP A 243 -19.12 26.48 45.41
CA ASP A 243 -20.07 27.00 46.39
C ASP A 243 -21.18 25.96 46.61
N PRO A 244 -21.31 25.37 47.83
CA PRO A 244 -22.29 24.32 48.09
C PRO A 244 -23.74 24.81 47.95
N LEU A 245 -23.97 26.13 47.99
CA LEU A 245 -25.30 26.71 47.82
C LEU A 245 -25.69 26.91 46.36
N ARG A 246 -24.73 26.93 45.43
CA ARG A 246 -24.99 26.99 43.98
C ARG A 246 -23.98 26.13 43.21
N PRO A 247 -24.18 24.80 43.20
CA PRO A 247 -23.30 23.86 42.49
C PRO A 247 -23.20 24.14 40.99
N TRP A 248 -24.20 24.80 40.42
CA TRP A 248 -24.30 25.18 39.00
C TRP A 248 -23.70 26.58 38.69
N ARG A 249 -23.11 27.27 39.67
CA ARG A 249 -22.45 28.55 39.41
C ARG A 249 -21.05 28.27 38.88
N ASP A 250 -20.90 28.29 37.55
CA ASP A 250 -19.60 28.24 36.89
C ASP A 250 -18.79 29.51 37.23
N LEU A 251 -17.96 29.41 38.27
CA LEU A 251 -17.21 30.56 38.82
C LEU A 251 -15.91 30.90 38.07
N GLY A 252 -15.48 30.09 37.10
CA GLY A 252 -14.13 30.24 36.54
C GLY A 252 -14.01 31.03 35.23
N GLY A 253 -15.05 31.73 34.81
CA GLY A 253 -14.92 32.82 33.83
C GLY A 253 -15.50 34.06 34.47
N GLY A 254 -14.74 35.17 34.52
CA GLY A 254 -15.29 36.48 34.87
C GLY A 254 -16.61 36.66 34.14
N GLY A 255 -17.70 36.79 34.91
CA GLY A 255 -19.05 36.35 34.57
C GLY A 255 -19.39 36.41 33.09
N ALA A 256 -19.90 35.30 32.54
CA ALA A 256 -20.37 35.25 31.16
C ALA A 256 -21.30 36.43 30.89
N VAL A 257 -20.79 37.43 30.17
CA VAL A 257 -21.58 38.57 29.71
C VAL A 257 -22.41 38.03 28.56
N TYR A 258 -23.73 38.01 28.75
CA TYR A 258 -24.64 37.71 27.67
C TYR A 258 -24.39 38.73 26.55
N VAL A 259 -23.80 38.28 25.45
CA VAL A 259 -23.74 39.05 24.21
C VAL A 259 -25.06 38.75 23.51
N PRO A 260 -26.02 39.69 23.47
CA PRO A 260 -27.24 39.49 22.69
C PRO A 260 -26.84 39.16 21.26
N ALA A 261 -27.55 38.20 20.66
CA ALA A 261 -27.35 37.90 19.24
C ALA A 261 -27.45 39.22 18.46
N PRO A 262 -26.51 39.51 17.54
CA PRO A 262 -26.65 40.67 16.69
C PRO A 262 -28.03 40.57 16.06
N ASN A 263 -28.83 41.64 16.18
CA ASN A 263 -30.08 41.72 15.46
C ASN A 263 -29.73 41.43 14.01
N LEU A 264 -30.15 40.25 13.54
CA LEU A 264 -30.34 40.06 12.12
C LEU A 264 -31.52 40.97 11.82
N ASP A 265 -31.21 42.25 11.61
CA ASP A 265 -32.06 43.15 10.87
C ASP A 265 -32.31 42.39 9.56
N CYS A 266 -33.46 41.73 9.56
CA CYS A 266 -34.06 41.13 8.40
C CYS A 266 -34.43 42.36 7.58
N ASP A 267 -33.48 42.80 6.75
CA ASP A 267 -33.75 43.74 5.70
C ASP A 267 -35.00 43.26 4.97
N ASP A 268 -36.05 44.04 5.19
CA ASP A 268 -37.34 43.97 4.55
C ASP A 268 -37.13 43.87 3.04
N ASP A 269 -37.31 42.68 2.48
CA ASP A 269 -37.63 42.55 1.07
C ASP A 269 -38.87 41.67 0.90
N ASP A 270 -39.76 42.22 0.07
CA ASP A 270 -40.93 41.63 -0.54
C ASP A 270 -42.22 41.54 0.27
N GLY A 271 -43.00 42.61 0.07
CA GLY A 271 -44.44 42.53 0.10
C GLY A 271 -44.97 41.41 -0.79
N ALA A 272 -45.51 40.37 -0.17
CA ALA A 272 -46.43 39.44 -0.81
C ALA A 272 -47.67 39.27 0.07
N LYS A 273 -48.76 39.85 -0.42
CA LYS A 273 -50.13 39.70 0.09
C LYS A 273 -50.50 38.21 0.16
N GLY A 274 -50.52 37.64 1.35
CA GLY A 274 -51.02 36.29 1.62
C GLY A 274 -52.12 36.33 2.66
N ALA A 275 -53.37 36.35 2.21
CA ALA A 275 -54.56 36.34 3.04
C ALA A 275 -54.83 34.98 3.69
N GLY A 276 -55.40 35.02 4.91
CA GLY A 276 -56.10 33.89 5.56
C GLY A 276 -55.23 33.12 6.56
N LYS A 277 -55.70 32.73 7.74
CA LYS A 277 -57.07 32.47 8.16
C LYS A 277 -57.09 32.49 9.69
N LYS A 278 -57.99 33.30 10.26
CA LYS A 278 -58.40 33.18 11.67
C LYS A 278 -58.88 31.75 11.92
N ARG A 279 -58.33 31.04 12.91
CA ARG A 279 -59.04 29.95 13.57
C ARG A 279 -59.03 30.16 15.08
N ARG A 280 -60.14 30.76 15.49
CA ARG A 280 -60.73 30.80 16.83
C ARG A 280 -61.08 29.37 17.26
N GLN A 281 -60.67 28.94 18.45
CA GLN A 281 -61.48 28.21 19.43
C GLN A 281 -60.58 27.87 20.63
N GLU A 282 -60.75 28.43 21.82
CA GLU A 282 -61.89 28.37 22.75
C GLU A 282 -61.53 27.42 23.92
N SER A 283 -61.47 28.06 25.07
CA SER A 283 -61.49 27.59 26.45
C SER A 283 -62.03 26.18 26.71
N ARG A 284 -61.35 25.49 27.64
CA ARG A 284 -62.07 24.83 28.74
C ARG A 284 -61.19 24.76 29.99
N GLU A 285 -61.47 25.69 30.90
CA GLU A 285 -61.30 25.50 32.34
C GLU A 285 -62.13 24.29 32.78
N GLY A 286 -61.56 23.51 33.70
CA GLY A 286 -62.20 22.39 34.36
C GLY A 286 -61.60 22.25 35.76
N GLU A 287 -62.05 23.13 36.63
CA GLU A 287 -61.87 23.08 38.09
C GLU A 287 -62.71 21.92 38.64
N GLY A 288 -62.09 20.99 39.36
CA GLY A 288 -62.74 19.85 39.98
C GLY A 288 -62.29 19.71 41.43
N LYS A 289 -63.25 19.86 42.34
CA LYS A 289 -63.17 19.67 43.79
C LYS A 289 -62.61 18.32 44.22
#